data_AF-A0A953HWG8-F1
#
_entry.id   AF-A0A953HWG8-F1
#
_cell.length_a   1.000
_cell.length_b   1.000
_cell.length_c   1.000
_cell.angle_alpha   90.00
_cell.angle_beta   90.00
_cell.angle_gamma   90.00
#
_symmetry.space_group_name_H-M   'P 1'
#
loop_
_entity.id
_entity.type
_entity.pdbx_description
1 polymer ?
#
loop_
_entity_poly.entity_id
_entity_poly.type
_entity_poly.pdbx_seq_one_letter_code
_entity_poly.pdbx_strand_id
1 'polypeptide(L)' 'MSTVELRHIITEHLSHIEDASFLNAIKTILESKVSEGEYKLSDYQKKRVDVARNELKRNMTTSHNDLQIEIDQWLNTK' A
#
# COMPACT_ATOMS: atom_id res chain seq x y z
N MET A 1 -21.91 12.62 -4.68
CA MET A 1 -20.52 12.62 -4.19
C MET A 1 -20.06 11.18 -4.00
N SER A 2 -19.02 10.77 -4.71
CA SER A 2 -18.39 9.47 -4.55
C SER A 2 -17.32 9.52 -3.45
N THR A 3 -16.97 8.36 -2.89
CA THR A 3 -15.89 8.24 -1.90
C THR A 3 -14.52 8.71 -2.42
N VAL A 4 -14.32 8.71 -3.74
CA VAL A 4 -13.11 9.19 -4.40
C VAL A 4 -13.06 10.71 -4.40
N GLU A 5 -14.19 11.36 -4.72
CA GLU A 5 -14.32 12.82 -4.73
C GLU A 5 -14.13 13.38 -3.32
N LEU A 6 -14.72 12.71 -2.33
CA LEU A 6 -14.64 13.11 -0.93
C LEU A 6 -13.22 12.98 -0.39
N ARG A 7 -12.48 11.94 -0.79
CA ARG A 7 -11.05 11.78 -0.46
C ARG A 7 -10.21 12.91 -1.07
N HIS A 8 -10.47 13.29 -2.32
CA HIS A 8 -9.71 14.32 -3.00
C HIS A 8 -9.83 15.68 -2.30
N ILE A 9 -11.06 16.08 -1.96
CA ILE A 9 -11.35 17.33 -1.25
C ILE A 9 -10.67 17.37 0.13
N ILE A 10 -10.71 16.25 0.87
CA ILE A 10 -10.02 16.16 2.17
C ILE A 10 -8.51 16.35 2.00
N THR A 11 -7.89 15.68 1.03
CA THR A 11 -6.46 15.80 0.78
C THR A 11 -6.06 17.22 0.41
N GLU A 12 -6.85 17.88 -0.44
CA GLU A 12 -6.64 19.28 -0.82
C GLU A 12 -6.73 20.22 0.40
N HIS A 13 -7.75 20.07 1.25
CA HIS A 13 -7.84 20.89 2.46
C HIS A 13 -6.67 20.67 3.42
N LEU A 14 -6.20 19.43 3.57
CA LEU A 14 -5.04 19.12 4.41
C LEU A 14 -3.74 19.71 3.86
N SER A 15 -3.56 19.81 2.55
CA SER A 15 -2.33 20.37 1.97
C SER A 15 -2.18 21.88 2.14
N HIS A 16 -3.28 22.60 2.43
CA HIS A 16 -3.27 24.05 2.68
C HIS A 16 -3.02 24.41 4.15
N ILE A 17 -2.88 23.41 5.02
CA ILE A 17 -2.58 23.63 6.44
C ILE A 17 -1.06 23.73 6.62
N GLU A 18 -0.58 24.91 7.00
CA GLU A 18 0.84 25.14 7.31
C GLU A 18 1.21 24.83 8.78
N ASP A 19 0.20 24.53 9.61
CA ASP A 19 0.39 24.15 11.02
C ASP A 19 0.75 22.66 11.16
N ALA A 20 2.06 22.39 11.24
CA ALA A 20 2.58 21.05 11.46
C ALA A 20 2.12 20.41 12.78
N SER A 21 1.86 21.21 13.84
CA SER A 21 1.37 20.69 15.12
C SER A 21 -0.05 20.16 14.97
N PHE A 22 -0.90 20.92 14.27
CA PHE A 22 -2.28 20.52 13.97
C PHE A 22 -2.34 19.29 13.05
N LEU A 23 -1.54 19.26 11.98
CA LEU A 23 -1.44 18.09 11.09
C LEU A 23 -0.97 16.84 11.85
N ASN A 24 -0.01 16.97 12.76
CA ASN A 24 0.45 15.87 13.60
C ASN A 24 -0.63 15.40 14.59
N ALA A 25 -1.42 16.30 15.15
CA ALA A 25 -2.55 15.95 16.00
C ALA A 25 -3.62 15.16 15.22
N ILE A 26 -3.96 15.60 13.99
CA ILE A 26 -4.88 14.88 13.11
C ILE A 26 -4.33 13.49 12.79
N LYS A 27 -3.06 13.38 12.41
CA LYS A 27 -2.40 12.10 12.15
C LYS A 27 -2.49 11.16 13.36
N THR A 28 -2.18 11.67 14.55
CA THR A 28 -2.23 10.90 15.80
C THR A 28 -3.64 10.42 16.13
N ILE A 29 -4.67 11.24 15.91
CA ILE A 29 -6.07 10.86 16.10
C ILE A 29 -6.50 9.80 15.08
N LEU A 30 -6.03 9.89 13.83
CA LEU A 30 -6.33 8.89 12.81
C LEU A 30 -5.64 7.56 13.11
N GLU A 31 -4.35 7.59 13.47
CA GLU A 31 -3.56 6.41 13.81
C GLU A 31 -4.07 5.74 15.09
N SER A 32 -4.46 6.50 16.12
CA SER A 32 -5.06 5.95 17.35
C SER A 32 -6.47 5.37 17.16
N LYS A 33 -7.20 5.80 16.11
CA LYS A 33 -8.48 5.21 15.71
C LYS A 33 -8.33 3.99 14.81
N VAL A 34 -7.13 3.71 14.30
CA VAL A 34 -6.80 2.38 13.76
C VAL A 34 -6.67 1.47 14.97
N SER A 35 -7.79 0.83 15.32
CA SER A 35 -7.93 -0.24 16.32
C SER A 35 -6.59 -0.85 16.74
N GLU A 36 -6.30 -0.86 18.04
CA GLU A 36 -5.20 -1.55 18.74
C GLU A 36 -5.14 -3.08 18.49
N GLY A 37 -5.89 -3.59 17.51
CA GLY A 37 -5.87 -4.98 17.10
C GLY A 37 -4.82 -5.19 16.03
N GLU A 38 -3.95 -6.17 16.24
CA GLU A 38 -3.05 -6.69 15.21
C GLU A 38 -3.79 -6.82 13.86
N TYR A 39 -3.19 -6.29 12.80
CA TYR A 39 -3.75 -6.42 11.45
C TYR A 39 -3.90 -7.89 11.08
N LYS A 40 -5.16 -8.37 11.00
CA LYS A 40 -5.45 -9.75 10.64
C LYS A 40 -5.48 -9.89 9.12
N LEU A 41 -4.53 -10.66 8.61
CA LEU A 41 -4.52 -11.05 7.19
C LEU A 41 -5.81 -11.81 6.84
N SER A 42 -6.41 -11.46 5.71
CA SER A 42 -7.47 -12.27 5.12
C SER A 42 -6.93 -13.62 4.64
N ASP A 43 -7.81 -14.59 4.41
CA ASP A 43 -7.38 -15.91 3.93
C ASP A 43 -6.72 -15.84 2.55
N TYR A 44 -7.15 -14.88 1.71
CA TYR A 44 -6.48 -14.58 0.45
C TYR A 44 -5.03 -14.11 0.66
N GLN A 45 -4.82 -13.19 1.60
CA GLN A 45 -3.49 -12.67 1.91
C GLN A 45 -2.60 -13.74 2.54
N LYS A 46 -3.13 -14.55 3.47
CA LYS A 46 -2.40 -15.69 4.06
C LYS A 46 -1.93 -16.65 2.99
N LYS A 47 -2.83 -17.05 2.08
CA LYS A 47 -2.49 -17.96 0.96
C LYS A 47 -1.38 -17.39 0.08
N ARG A 48 -1.43 -16.10 -0.24
CA ARG A 48 -0.38 -15.42 -1.02
C ARG A 48 0.96 -15.43 -0.30
N VAL A 49 0.97 -15.15 1.00
CA VAL A 49 2.19 -15.19 1.82
C VAL A 49 2.76 -16.60 1.88
N ASP A 50 1.93 -17.63 2.03
CA ASP A 50 2.39 -19.02 2.07
C ASP A 50 2.97 -19.49 0.72
N VAL A 51 2.37 -19.08 -0.40
CA VAL A 51 2.92 -19.32 -1.74
C VAL A 51 4.30 -18.66 -1.87
N ALA A 52 4.40 -17.37 -1.54
CA ALA A 52 5.67 -16.63 -1.63
C ALA A 52 6.77 -17.25 -0.75
N ARG A 53 6.43 -17.70 0.46
CA ARG A 53 7.37 -18.42 1.35
C ARG A 53 7.85 -19.72 0.74
N ASN A 54 6.97 -20.47 0.07
CA ASN A 54 7.34 -21.72 -0.59
C ASN A 54 8.19 -21.48 -1.85
N GLU A 55 7.91 -20.43 -2.61
CA GLU A 55 8.72 -19.99 -3.75
C GLU A 55 10.13 -19.62 -3.31
N LEU A 56 10.25 -18.83 -2.24
CA LEU A 56 11.54 -18.45 -1.65
C LEU A 56 12.34 -19.67 -1.18
N LYS A 57 11.71 -20.63 -0.48
CA LYS A 57 12.36 -21.88 -0.05
C LYS A 57 12.89 -22.72 -1.22
N ARG A 58 12.25 -22.61 -2.39
CA ARG A 58 12.61 -23.36 -3.60
C ARG A 58 13.57 -22.57 -4.51
N ASN A 59 14.09 -21.43 -4.06
CA ASN A 59 14.89 -20.50 -4.87
C ASN A 59 14.18 -20.07 -6.16
N MET A 60 12.84 -20.06 -6.17
CA MET A 60 12.03 -19.58 -7.29
C MET A 60 11.86 -18.07 -7.15
N THR A 61 12.97 -17.35 -7.22
CA THR A 61 13.03 -15.89 -7.11
C THR A 61 13.64 -15.31 -8.38
N THR A 62 13.06 -14.25 -8.89
CA THR A 62 13.58 -13.52 -10.05
C THR A 62 14.39 -12.31 -9.58
N SER A 63 15.49 -12.00 -10.26
CA SER A 63 16.26 -10.78 -9.95
C SER A 63 15.46 -9.53 -10.34
N HIS A 64 15.74 -8.41 -9.69
CA HIS A 64 15.11 -7.15 -10.03
C HIS A 64 15.32 -6.77 -11.51
N ASN A 65 16.52 -7.00 -12.03
CA ASN A 65 16.87 -6.68 -13.41
C ASN A 65 16.10 -7.54 -14.43
N ASP A 66 15.99 -8.84 -14.18
CA ASP A 66 15.26 -9.75 -15.06
C ASP A 66 13.77 -9.42 -15.08
N LEU A 67 13.19 -9.10 -13.91
CA LEU A 67 11.81 -8.67 -13.80
C LEU A 67 11.55 -7.36 -14.56
N GLN A 68 12.48 -6.41 -14.49
CA GLN A 68 12.35 -5.14 -15.21
C GLN A 68 12.35 -5.35 -16.72
N ILE A 69 13.21 -6.23 -17.23
CA ILE A 69 13.24 -6.59 -18.66
C ILE A 69 11.89 -7.19 -19.10
N GLU A 70 11.31 -8.11 -18.32
CA GLU A 70 10.00 -8.70 -18.61
C GLU A 70 8.88 -7.64 -18.63
N ILE A 71 8.89 -6.70 -17.68
CA ILE A 71 7.93 -5.60 -17.62
C ILE A 71 8.06 -4.69 -18.86
N ASP A 72 9.28 -4.32 -19.23
CA ASP A 72 9.53 -3.46 -20.39
C ASP A 72 9.09 -4.16 -21.69
N GLN A 73 9.32 -5.46 -21.83
CA GLN A 73 8.83 -6.26 -22.96
C GLN A 73 7.29 -6.30 -23.02
N TRP A 74 6.62 -6.46 -21.87
CA TRP A 74 5.16 -6.45 -21.79
C TRP A 74 4.56 -5.08 -22.12
N LEU A 75 5.21 -3.99 -21.70
CA LEU A 75 4.77 -2.63 -22.01
C LEU A 75 4.94 -2.29 -23.50
N ASN A 76 5.98 -2.84 -24.14
CA ASN A 76 6.31 -2.62 -25.55
C ASN A 76 5.64 -3.62 -26.51
N THR A 77 4.78 -4.53 -26.02
CA THR A 77 3.99 -5.45 -26.88
C THR A 77 2.69 -4.81 -27.40
N LYS A 78 2.56 -3.49 -27.30
CA LYS A 78 1.48 -2.68 -27.86
C LYS A 78 1.81 -2.10 -29.23
#